data_AF-A0A1X3FFE3-F1
#
_entry.id   AF-A0A1X3FFE3-F1
#
_cell.length_a   1.000
_cell.length_b   1.000
_cell.length_c   1.000
_cell.angle_alpha   90.00
_cell.angle_beta   90.00
_cell.angle_gamma   90.00
#
_symmetry.space_group_name_H-M   'P 1'
#
loop_
_entity.id
_entity.type
_entity.pdbx_description
1 polymer ?
#
loop_
_entity_poly.entity_id
_entity_poly.type
_entity_poly.pdbx_seq_one_letter_code
_entity_poly.pdbx_strand_id
1 'polypeptide(L)' 'MSSKESRIRTDTEVLVGALEEAQRLLAVYENPSCNRTRDDVIAMVEFIICNPTVTRAMLRQKMRSRLKLVG' A
#
# COMPACT_ATOMS: atom_id res chain seq x y z
N MET A 1 31.06 -2.63 -9.62
CA MET A 1 29.67 -2.37 -10.04
C MET A 1 28.76 -3.18 -9.13
N SER A 2 28.09 -2.53 -8.17
CA SER A 2 27.21 -3.23 -7.22
C SER A 2 25.91 -3.57 -7.93
N SER A 3 25.69 -4.87 -8.18
CA SER A 3 24.43 -5.39 -8.68
C SER A 3 23.36 -5.05 -7.65
N LYS A 4 22.56 -4.00 -7.91
CA LYS A 4 21.30 -3.77 -7.20
C LYS A 4 20.41 -4.98 -7.54
N GLU A 5 20.47 -6.01 -6.71
CA GLU A 5 19.47 -7.07 -6.69
C GLU A 5 18.11 -6.38 -6.56
N SER A 6 17.36 -6.34 -7.66
CA SER A 6 15.97 -5.95 -7.65
C SER A 6 15.22 -7.05 -6.90
N ARG A 7 15.22 -6.98 -5.57
CA ARG A 7 14.50 -7.94 -4.73
C ARG A 7 13.04 -7.87 -5.17
N ILE A 8 12.57 -8.96 -5.79
CA ILE A 8 11.19 -9.06 -6.28
C ILE A 8 10.31 -9.03 -5.02
N ARG A 9 9.61 -7.91 -4.79
CA ARG A 9 8.65 -7.81 -3.70
C ARG A 9 7.47 -8.72 -4.00
N THR A 10 7.08 -9.52 -3.02
CA THR A 10 5.87 -10.35 -3.07
C THR A 10 4.62 -9.47 -3.05
N ASP A 11 3.50 -10.00 -3.55
CA ASP A 11 2.22 -9.27 -3.52
C ASP A 11 1.84 -8.89 -2.07
N THR A 12 2.12 -9.76 -1.09
CA THR A 12 1.88 -9.48 0.33
C THR A 12 2.74 -8.32 0.84
N GLU A 13 4.04 -8.30 0.54
CA GLU A 13 4.93 -7.19 0.95
C GLU A 13 4.50 -5.84 0.34
N VAL A 14 4.02 -5.86 -0.91
CA VAL A 14 3.47 -4.66 -1.56
C VAL A 14 2.23 -4.16 -0.80
N LEU A 15 1.30 -5.06 -0.46
CA LEU A 15 0.07 -4.70 0.24
C LEU A 15 0.33 -4.22 1.67
N VAL A 16 1.20 -4.90 2.40
CA VAL A 16 1.61 -4.52 3.77
C VAL A 16 2.28 -3.15 3.76
N GLY A 17 3.25 -2.92 2.87
CA GLY A 17 3.93 -1.63 2.80
C GLY A 17 2.99 -0.47 2.44
N ALA A 18 2.00 -0.70 1.57
CA ALA A 18 0.97 0.29 1.27
C ALA A 18 0.09 0.60 2.49
N LEU A 19 -0.29 -0.42 3.26
CA LEU A 19 -1.08 -0.26 4.48
C LEU A 19 -0.32 0.52 5.55
N GLU A 20 0.94 0.14 5.80
CA GLU A 20 1.82 0.82 6.78
C GLU A 20 1.98 2.30 6.44
N GLU A 21 2.16 2.61 5.15
CA GLU A 21 2.31 3.99 4.69
C GLU A 21 1.01 4.79 4.86
N ALA A 22 -0.15 4.20 4.55
CA ALA A 22 -1.45 4.84 4.76
C ALA A 22 -1.71 5.09 6.26
N GLN A 23 -1.40 4.12 7.12
CA GLN A 23 -1.50 4.27 8.58
C GLN A 23 -0.59 5.38 9.10
N ARG A 24 0.65 5.46 8.59
CA ARG A 24 1.60 6.52 8.94
C ARG A 24 1.05 7.91 8.58
N LEU A 25 0.41 8.06 7.41
CA LEU A 25 -0.21 9.32 7.01
C LEU A 25 -1.38 9.71 7.92
N LEU A 26 -2.23 8.75 8.29
CA LEU A 26 -3.34 8.96 9.21
C LEU A 26 -2.86 9.36 10.61
N ALA A 27 -1.82 8.69 11.13
CA ALA A 27 -1.23 9.05 12.43
C ALA A 27 -0.62 10.46 12.43
N VAL A 28 -0.07 10.92 11.30
CA VAL A 28 0.43 12.30 11.17
C VAL A 28 -0.72 13.30 11.18
N TYR A 29 -1.90 12.97 10.64
CA TYR A 29 -3.08 13.84 10.68
C TYR A 29 -3.61 14.04 12.11
N GLU A 30 -3.51 13.03 12.97
CA GLU A 30 -3.90 13.13 14.37
C GLU A 30 -2.97 14.04 15.20
N ASN A 31 -1.83 14.45 14.65
CA ASN A 31 -0.89 15.34 15.34
C ASN A 31 -1.40 16.79 15.32
N PRO A 32 -1.53 17.46 16.48
CA PRO A 32 -2.01 18.85 16.57
C PRO A 32 -1.08 19.89 15.90
N SER A 33 0.14 19.52 15.53
CA SER A 33 1.06 20.36 14.73
C SER A 33 0.98 20.10 13.21
N CYS A 34 0.08 19.22 12.77
CA CYS A 34 -0.08 18.89 11.36
C CYS A 34 -0.80 20.02 10.62
N ASN A 35 -0.10 20.65 9.67
CA ASN A 35 -0.66 21.69 8.80
C ASN A 35 -1.40 21.11 7.58
N ARG A 36 -1.60 19.79 7.51
CA ARG A 36 -2.32 19.16 6.39
C ARG A 36 -3.80 19.17 6.66
N THR A 37 -4.58 19.52 5.64
CA THR A 37 -6.03 19.40 5.70
C THR A 37 -6.44 17.94 5.61
N ARG A 38 -7.69 17.65 5.99
CA ARG A 38 -8.29 16.32 5.78
C ARG A 38 -8.24 15.91 4.31
N ASP A 39 -8.51 16.83 3.40
CA ASP A 39 -8.53 16.56 1.96
C ASP A 39 -7.13 16.23 1.43
N ASP A 40 -6.09 16.88 1.93
CA ASP A 40 -4.70 16.53 1.60
C ASP A 40 -4.37 15.09 2.01
N VAL A 41 -4.80 14.70 3.22
CA VAL A 41 -4.54 13.35 3.75
C VAL A 41 -5.31 12.30 2.97
N ILE A 42 -6.57 12.59 2.61
CA ILE A 42 -7.37 11.71 1.72
C ILE A 42 -6.66 11.55 0.38
N ALA A 43 -6.23 12.64 -0.26
CA ALA A 43 -5.54 12.58 -1.55
C ALA A 43 -4.23 11.76 -1.46
N MET A 44 -3.48 11.87 -0.35
CA MET A 44 -2.26 11.07 -0.15
C MET A 44 -2.56 9.58 0.04
N VAL A 45 -3.62 9.23 0.78
CA VAL A 45 -4.06 7.84 0.93
C VAL A 45 -4.57 7.28 -0.41
N GLU A 46 -5.35 8.07 -1.15
CA GLU A 46 -5.82 7.72 -2.50
C GLU A 46 -4.66 7.44 -3.45
N PHE A 47 -3.61 8.24 -3.41
CA PHE A 47 -2.40 8.02 -4.21
C PHE A 47 -1.76 6.65 -3.93
N ILE A 48 -1.75 6.20 -2.67
CA ILE A 48 -1.20 4.89 -2.28
C ILE A 48 -2.07 3.75 -2.80
N ILE A 49 -3.38 3.80 -2.54
CA ILE A 49 -4.30 2.72 -2.91
C ILE A 49 -4.48 2.60 -4.43
N CYS A 50 -4.47 3.73 -5.14
CA CYS A 50 -4.58 3.78 -6.60
C CYS A 50 -3.25 3.49 -7.31
N ASN A 51 -2.18 3.19 -6.57
CA ASN A 51 -0.91 2.80 -7.17
C ASN A 51 -1.11 1.51 -8.00
N PRO A 52 -0.71 1.47 -9.28
CA PRO A 52 -0.91 0.30 -10.14
C PRO A 52 -0.26 -0.98 -9.58
N THR A 53 0.83 -0.86 -8.84
CA THR A 53 1.51 -2.00 -8.22
C THR A 53 0.70 -2.57 -7.05
N VAL A 54 0.10 -1.71 -6.22
CA VAL A 54 -0.81 -2.11 -5.14
C VAL A 54 -2.07 -2.75 -5.72
N THR A 55 -2.66 -2.14 -6.74
CA THR A 55 -3.84 -2.68 -7.43
C THR A 55 -3.58 -4.07 -8.01
N ARG A 56 -2.44 -4.26 -8.70
CA ARG A 56 -2.05 -5.57 -9.25
C ARG A 56 -1.83 -6.61 -8.16
N ALA A 57 -1.13 -6.25 -7.08
CA ALA A 57 -0.89 -7.13 -5.95
C ALA A 57 -2.21 -7.58 -5.30
N MET A 58 -3.15 -6.65 -5.10
CA MET A 58 -4.47 -6.94 -4.54
C MET A 58 -5.27 -7.91 -5.43
N LEU A 59 -5.31 -7.68 -6.74
CA LEU A 59 -6.02 -8.55 -7.67
C LEU A 59 -5.43 -9.97 -7.69
N ARG A 60 -4.10 -10.09 -7.72
CA ARG A 60 -3.42 -11.39 -7.68
C ARG A 60 -3.69 -12.12 -6.36
N GLN A 61 -3.65 -11.41 -5.24
CA GLN A 61 -3.96 -11.98 -3.93
C GLN A 61 -5.42 -12.46 -3.86
N LYS A 62 -6.37 -11.67 -4.37
CA LYS A 62 -7.78 -12.06 -4.45
C LYS A 62 -7.99 -13.34 -5.25
N MET A 63 -7.33 -13.46 -6.42
CA MET A 63 -7.42 -14.67 -7.24
C MET A 63 -6.83 -15.90 -6.53
N ARG A 64 -5.68 -15.74 -5.87
CA ARG A 64 -5.07 -16.83 -5.08
C ARG A 64 -5.96 -17.27 -3.92
N SER A 65 -6.58 -16.34 -3.20
CA SER A 65 -7.51 -16.68 -2.10
C SER A 65 -8.74 -17.42 -2.60
N ARG A 66 -9.28 -17.06 -3.78
CA ARG A 66 -10.39 -17.80 -4.39
C ARG A 66 -10.03 -19.24 -4.75
N LEU A 67 -8.83 -19.46 -5.28
CA LEU A 67 -8.36 -20.81 -5.62
C LEU A 67 -8.19 -21.69 -4.38
N LYS A 68 -7.77 -21.12 -3.23
CA LYS A 68 -7.65 -21.85 -1.95
C LYS A 68 -8.98 -22.26 -1.33
N LEU A 69 -10.10 -21.66 -1.74
CA LEU A 69 -11.43 -21.97 -1.21
C LEU A 69 -12.15 -23.06 -2.02
N VAL A 70 -11.60 -23.46 -3.17
CA VAL A 70 -12.22 -24.40 -4.12
C VAL A 70 -11.48 -25.75 -4.14
N GLY A 71 -10.34 -25.87 -3.46
CA GLY A 71 -9.59 -27.13 -3.27
C GLY A 71 -9.65 -27.60 -1.84
#